data_AF-A0A1F2PB76-F1
#
_entry.id   AF-A0A1F2PB76-F1
#
_cell.length_a   1.000
_cell.length_b   1.000
_cell.length_c   1.000
_cell.angle_alpha   90.00
_cell.angle_beta   90.00
_cell.angle_gamma   90.00
#
_symmetry.space_group_name_H-M   'P 1'
#
loop_
_entity.id
_entity.type
_entity.pdbx_description
1 polymer ?
#
loop_
_entity_poly.entity_id
_entity_poly.type
_entity_poly.pdbx_seq_one_letter_code
_entity_poly.pdbx_strand_id
1 'polypeptide(L)'
;MVTKYRTIIFSLGILLLMAQIPAAASDRIVGDGGVVAVVCTDVYGYKNYSAHYNDHFPLGSTVKIYVEASGTTSRDLNTDEYKPSISFELVGTKPPYPPGQSFTASASSSYMTNDDKSQTKRTYATISFGISSDEDLQGEYRFRITAKDNNAGGRVIGRTPYITVYAEKGATLYPPTNYQYSDLTIDPNPSTVGSSVTVKVNVTNLGGKGNWKDEKVYLMVDGTEVESTSTIRLDHGEEAEVTFTLNDETLGNEPGNTTIRIGELEDVVIREEGISGSGSSSSGSTSGSSGQTPAQPGFEIFGAILILLILTRSIRHL
;
A
#
# COMPACT_ATOMS: atom_id res chain seq x y z
N MET A 1 27.34 59.81 -22.17
CA MET A 1 27.76 59.10 -20.95
C MET A 1 27.09 57.75 -20.95
N VAL A 2 27.91 56.68 -20.97
CA VAL A 2 27.49 55.27 -21.02
C VAL A 2 27.33 54.77 -19.58
N THR A 3 26.17 54.20 -19.22
CA THR A 3 26.05 53.38 -18.00
C THR A 3 25.13 52.17 -18.22
N LYS A 4 25.79 51.05 -18.51
CA LYS A 4 25.57 49.63 -18.12
C LYS A 4 24.18 49.12 -17.72
N TYR A 5 23.73 48.16 -18.53
CA TYR A 5 23.04 46.88 -18.24
C TYR A 5 22.67 46.53 -16.79
N ARG A 6 21.41 46.12 -16.59
CA ARG A 6 21.05 44.94 -15.78
C ARG A 6 19.85 44.20 -16.37
N THR A 7 20.13 43.01 -16.87
CA THR A 7 19.19 41.93 -17.20
C THR A 7 18.50 41.45 -15.93
N ILE A 8 17.16 41.39 -15.92
CA ILE A 8 16.37 40.71 -14.88
C ILE A 8 15.69 39.52 -15.55
N ILE A 9 16.17 38.34 -15.21
CA ILE A 9 15.59 37.04 -15.55
C ILE A 9 14.38 36.85 -14.62
N PHE A 10 13.18 36.83 -15.17
CA PHE A 10 11.99 36.38 -14.43
C PHE A 10 11.95 34.85 -14.50
N SER A 11 12.33 34.19 -13.39
CA SER A 11 12.11 32.77 -13.18
C SER A 11 10.60 32.52 -13.01
N LEU A 12 10.00 31.82 -13.96
CA LEU A 12 8.63 31.34 -13.88
C LEU A 12 8.60 30.19 -12.85
N GLY A 13 8.17 30.50 -11.64
CA GLY A 13 8.06 29.54 -10.55
C GLY A 13 6.98 28.50 -10.84
N ILE A 14 7.40 27.24 -10.89
CA ILE A 14 6.52 26.07 -10.90
C ILE A 14 5.74 26.07 -9.58
N LEU A 15 4.42 26.23 -9.70
CA LEU A 15 3.47 26.06 -8.61
C LEU A 15 3.38 24.57 -8.28
N LEU A 16 4.16 24.10 -7.30
CA LEU A 16 4.03 22.76 -6.74
C LEU A 16 2.69 22.69 -6.00
N LEU A 17 1.69 22.07 -6.64
CA LEU A 17 0.48 21.64 -5.98
C LEU A 17 0.87 20.50 -5.03
N MET A 18 1.19 20.83 -3.78
CA MET A 18 1.42 19.84 -2.71
C MET A 18 0.11 19.09 -2.49
N ALA A 19 -0.07 17.95 -3.16
CA ALA A 19 -1.02 16.95 -2.72
C ALA A 19 -0.64 16.61 -1.26
N GLN A 20 -1.55 16.90 -0.32
CA GLN A 20 -1.32 16.56 1.08
C GLN A 20 -1.27 15.04 1.17
N ILE A 21 -0.05 14.50 1.25
CA ILE A 21 0.19 13.10 1.59
C ILE A 21 -0.54 12.87 2.93
N PRO A 22 -1.46 11.89 3.02
CA PRO A 22 -2.10 11.60 4.29
C PRO A 22 -1.02 11.26 5.31
N ALA A 23 -1.04 11.97 6.42
CA ALA A 23 -0.26 11.69 7.62
C ALA A 23 -0.32 10.17 7.91
N ALA A 24 0.83 9.50 7.88
CA ALA A 24 0.90 8.08 8.22
C ALA A 24 0.40 7.89 9.66
N ALA A 25 -0.11 6.71 10.03
CA ALA A 25 -0.59 6.49 11.40
C ALA A 25 0.50 6.52 12.48
N SER A 26 1.76 6.75 12.06
CA SER A 26 2.88 7.14 12.90
C SER A 26 2.81 8.56 13.45
N ASP A 27 1.90 9.37 12.93
CA ASP A 27 1.91 10.80 13.22
C ASP A 27 1.41 11.07 14.64
N ARG A 28 2.21 11.85 15.36
CA ARG A 28 1.85 12.34 16.69
C ARG A 28 0.72 13.35 16.53
N ILE A 29 -0.49 12.98 16.96
CA ILE A 29 -1.67 13.82 16.88
C ILE A 29 -1.66 14.76 18.09
N VAL A 30 -1.35 16.03 17.85
CA VAL A 30 -1.32 17.06 18.89
C VAL A 30 -2.65 17.80 18.95
N GLY A 31 -3.32 17.69 20.08
CA GLY A 31 -4.58 18.37 20.39
C GLY A 31 -4.41 19.70 21.11
N ASP A 32 -5.54 20.35 21.40
CA ASP A 32 -5.56 21.52 22.26
C ASP A 32 -5.09 21.15 23.68
N GLY A 33 -4.55 22.13 24.41
CA GLY A 33 -4.03 21.91 25.76
C GLY A 33 -2.83 20.95 25.86
N GLY A 34 -2.24 20.56 24.72
CA GLY A 34 -1.06 19.71 24.67
C GLY A 34 -1.34 18.23 24.93
N VAL A 35 -2.60 17.78 24.81
CA VAL A 35 -2.89 16.34 24.72
C VAL A 35 -2.28 15.78 23.43
N VAL A 36 -1.62 14.65 23.50
CA VAL A 36 -1.05 13.97 22.33
C VAL A 36 -1.57 12.55 22.28
N ALA A 37 -1.96 12.10 21.08
CA ALA A 37 -2.36 10.72 20.83
C ALA A 37 -1.56 10.11 19.67
N VAL A 38 -1.35 8.80 19.72
CA VAL A 38 -0.72 8.02 18.66
C VAL A 38 -1.46 6.70 18.53
N VAL A 39 -1.92 6.37 17.32
CA VAL A 39 -2.44 5.03 17.03
C VAL A 39 -1.26 4.07 16.94
N CYS A 40 -1.31 2.97 17.68
CA CYS A 40 -0.15 2.09 17.89
C CYS A 40 -0.50 0.62 17.66
N THR A 41 0.47 -0.16 17.21
CA THR A 41 0.41 -1.64 17.20
C THR A 41 0.61 -2.19 18.61
N ASP A 42 1.49 -1.55 19.38
CA ASP A 42 1.76 -1.95 20.75
C ASP A 42 2.17 -0.80 21.68
N VAL A 43 1.96 -1.00 22.98
CA VAL A 43 2.40 -0.10 24.05
C VAL A 43 3.14 -0.94 25.08
N TYR A 44 4.41 -0.62 25.34
CA TYR A 44 5.27 -1.41 26.22
C TYR A 44 6.04 -0.52 27.19
N GLY A 45 5.92 -0.83 28.48
CA GLY A 45 6.52 -0.01 29.54
C GLY A 45 5.94 1.41 29.58
N TYR A 46 6.73 2.36 30.09
CA TYR A 46 6.32 3.75 30.27
C TYR A 46 6.79 4.59 29.09
N LYS A 47 5.86 5.25 28.40
CA LYS A 47 6.12 6.17 27.26
C LYS A 47 6.60 5.51 25.98
N ASN A 48 6.79 4.19 25.96
CA ASN A 48 7.20 3.49 24.74
C ASN A 48 5.99 2.85 24.07
N TYR A 49 5.95 3.02 22.77
CA TYR A 49 4.93 2.48 21.90
C TYR A 49 5.55 2.20 20.54
N SER A 50 4.95 1.25 19.82
CA SER A 50 5.19 1.06 18.40
C SER A 50 4.03 1.69 17.66
N ALA A 51 4.29 2.78 16.94
CA ALA A 51 3.31 3.41 16.08
C ALA A 51 2.69 2.42 15.09
N HIS A 52 1.41 2.60 14.78
CA HIS A 52 0.81 1.92 13.65
C HIS A 52 1.31 2.59 12.37
N TYR A 53 1.57 1.81 11.32
CA TYR A 53 2.21 2.35 10.11
C TYR A 53 1.19 3.03 9.17
N ASN A 54 -0.08 2.59 9.17
CA ASN A 54 -1.18 3.20 8.41
C ASN A 54 -2.48 3.32 9.24
N ASP A 55 -3.51 3.93 8.68
CA ASP A 55 -4.81 4.09 9.32
C ASP A 55 -5.80 2.95 9.01
N HIS A 56 -5.36 1.87 8.36
CA HIS A 56 -6.20 0.75 7.93
C HIS A 56 -5.99 -0.49 8.81
N PHE A 57 -7.09 -1.05 9.30
CA PHE A 57 -7.09 -2.18 10.24
C PHE A 57 -7.91 -3.35 9.70
N PRO A 58 -7.40 -4.60 9.82
CA PRO A 58 -8.17 -5.78 9.52
C PRO A 58 -9.48 -5.83 10.33
N LEU A 59 -10.54 -6.39 9.75
CA LEU A 59 -11.77 -6.69 10.50
C LEU A 59 -11.48 -7.55 11.74
N GLY A 60 -12.16 -7.28 12.85
CA GLY A 60 -11.93 -7.95 14.14
C GLY A 60 -10.71 -7.45 14.93
N SER A 61 -9.94 -6.50 14.39
CA SER A 61 -8.75 -5.95 15.07
C SER A 61 -9.10 -5.17 16.34
N THR A 62 -8.11 -5.00 17.21
CA THR A 62 -8.18 -4.04 18.32
C THR A 62 -7.31 -2.84 17.98
N VAL A 63 -7.92 -1.66 17.92
CA VAL A 63 -7.19 -0.39 17.79
C VAL A 63 -6.67 -0.03 19.17
N LYS A 64 -5.35 0.11 19.31
CA LYS A 64 -4.71 0.64 20.52
C LYS A 64 -4.25 2.07 20.26
N ILE A 65 -4.43 2.93 21.25
CA ILE A 65 -4.03 4.34 21.18
C ILE A 65 -3.24 4.67 22.43
N TYR A 66 -1.99 5.06 22.24
CA TYR A 66 -1.20 5.72 23.26
C TYR A 66 -1.64 7.17 23.37
N VAL A 67 -1.84 7.67 24.59
CA VAL A 67 -2.22 9.06 24.85
C VAL A 67 -1.43 9.64 26.01
N GLU A 68 -1.06 10.92 25.89
CA GLU A 68 -0.41 11.69 26.96
C GLU A 68 -1.03 13.08 27.14
N ALA A 69 -1.06 13.57 28.38
CA ALA A 69 -1.44 14.93 28.74
C ALA A 69 -0.69 15.38 30.00
N SER A 70 -0.63 16.69 30.27
CA SER A 70 -0.05 17.21 31.52
C SER A 70 -1.13 17.84 32.39
N GLY A 71 -1.15 17.47 33.67
CA GLY A 71 -2.16 17.91 34.63
C GLY A 71 -1.54 18.24 35.97
N THR A 72 -2.35 18.81 36.86
CA THR A 72 -1.94 19.18 38.22
C THR A 72 -1.71 17.96 39.08
N THR A 73 -0.83 18.10 40.07
CA THR A 73 -0.55 17.06 41.06
C THR A 73 -1.22 17.37 42.40
N SER A 74 -1.64 16.32 43.10
CA SER A 74 -2.08 16.40 44.49
C SER A 74 -1.08 15.68 45.39
N ARG A 75 -0.79 16.25 46.56
CA ARG A 75 0.14 15.67 47.53
C ARG A 75 -0.54 14.50 48.23
N ASP A 76 0.03 13.31 48.10
CA ASP A 76 -0.29 12.16 48.93
C ASP A 76 0.28 12.38 50.32
N LEU A 77 -0.58 12.48 51.34
CA LEU A 77 -0.16 12.76 52.70
C LEU A 77 0.56 11.58 53.38
N ASN A 78 0.44 10.36 52.82
CA ASN A 78 1.08 9.17 53.38
C ASN A 78 2.49 8.98 52.82
N THR A 79 2.70 9.27 51.53
CA THR A 79 3.99 9.07 50.86
C THR A 79 4.77 10.37 50.64
N ASP A 80 4.16 11.54 50.88
CA ASP A 80 4.69 12.87 50.52
C ASP A 80 4.94 13.06 49.01
N GLU A 81 4.45 12.13 48.18
CA GLU A 81 4.56 12.18 46.72
C GLU A 81 3.48 13.08 46.11
N TYR A 82 3.81 13.72 44.99
CA TYR A 82 2.86 14.51 44.22
C TYR A 82 2.32 13.68 43.05
N LYS A 83 1.05 13.31 43.10
CA LYS A 83 0.42 12.37 42.16
C LYS A 83 -0.49 13.10 41.16
N PRO A 84 -0.29 12.90 39.84
CA PRO A 84 -1.27 13.36 38.86
C PRO A 84 -2.52 12.47 38.91
N SER A 85 -3.66 13.02 38.51
CA SER A 85 -4.89 12.25 38.33
C SER A 85 -5.59 12.70 37.06
N ILE A 86 -5.26 12.05 35.94
CA ILE A 86 -5.81 12.38 34.62
C ILE A 86 -6.63 11.20 34.11
N SER A 87 -7.84 11.49 33.65
CA SER A 87 -8.67 10.54 32.89
C SER A 87 -8.69 10.91 31.42
N PHE A 88 -8.74 9.88 30.56
CA PHE A 88 -8.86 10.03 29.12
C PHE A 88 -10.14 9.37 28.64
N GLU A 89 -10.98 10.14 27.98
CA GLU A 89 -12.26 9.69 27.42
C GLU A 89 -12.22 9.77 25.90
N LEU A 90 -12.47 8.64 25.24
CA LEU A 90 -12.65 8.55 23.81
C LEU A 90 -14.14 8.52 23.50
N VAL A 91 -14.56 9.37 22.57
CA VAL A 91 -15.90 9.33 21.98
C VAL A 91 -15.77 9.28 20.47
N GLY A 92 -16.54 8.42 19.82
CA GLY A 92 -16.47 8.26 18.37
C GLY A 92 -17.73 7.70 17.75
N THR A 93 -17.68 7.53 16.44
CA THR A 93 -18.69 6.89 15.60
C THR A 93 -18.04 5.77 14.80
N LYS A 94 -18.71 4.64 14.67
CA LYS A 94 -18.31 3.51 13.82
C LYS A 94 -19.23 3.38 12.59
N PRO A 95 -18.83 2.64 11.55
CA PRO A 95 -19.67 2.38 10.37
C PRO A 95 -21.03 1.76 10.71
N PRO A 96 -22.02 1.87 9.81
CA PRO A 96 -21.97 2.58 8.52
C PRO A 96 -22.07 4.10 8.71
N TYR A 97 -21.14 4.88 8.15
CA TYR A 97 -21.12 6.34 8.24
C TYR A 97 -21.50 6.93 6.86
N PRO A 98 -22.50 7.84 6.71
CA PRO A 98 -23.30 8.55 7.73
C PRO A 98 -24.83 8.21 7.78
N PRO A 99 -25.49 8.18 8.96
CA PRO A 99 -24.92 8.35 10.30
C PRO A 99 -24.47 7.01 10.94
N GLY A 100 -23.23 6.99 11.42
CA GLY A 100 -22.64 5.86 12.16
C GLY A 100 -23.08 5.77 13.62
N GLN A 101 -22.98 4.57 14.22
CA GLN A 101 -23.32 4.34 15.62
C GLN A 101 -22.24 4.93 16.55
N SER A 102 -22.66 5.67 17.58
CA SER A 102 -21.74 6.19 18.59
C SER A 102 -21.11 5.10 19.45
N PHE A 103 -19.86 5.28 19.84
CA PHE A 103 -19.17 4.43 20.82
C PHE A 103 -18.27 5.26 21.74
N THR A 104 -17.91 4.67 22.88
CA THR A 104 -17.01 5.28 23.86
C THR A 104 -15.99 4.26 24.35
N ALA A 105 -14.78 4.73 24.63
CA ALA A 105 -13.77 3.98 25.35
C ALA A 105 -13.09 4.91 26.37
N SER A 106 -12.46 4.36 27.40
CA SER A 106 -11.79 5.19 28.40
C SER A 106 -10.58 4.49 28.98
N ALA A 107 -9.64 5.30 29.45
CA ALA A 107 -8.54 4.86 30.29
C ALA A 107 -8.39 5.84 31.45
N SER A 108 -8.14 5.30 32.64
CA SER A 108 -7.71 6.10 33.78
C SER A 108 -6.20 5.98 33.89
N SER A 109 -5.51 7.10 34.07
CA SER A 109 -4.07 7.10 34.24
C SER A 109 -3.70 7.37 35.70
N SER A 110 -2.84 6.53 36.27
CA SER A 110 -2.42 6.61 37.67
C SER A 110 -0.94 6.23 37.87
N TYR A 111 -0.23 5.87 36.81
CA TYR A 111 1.12 5.32 36.90
C TYR A 111 2.18 6.31 36.46
N MET A 112 2.46 7.31 37.29
CA MET A 112 3.78 7.93 37.36
C MET A 112 4.04 8.44 38.78
N THR A 113 4.71 7.62 39.59
CA THR A 113 5.47 8.09 40.74
C THR A 113 6.82 8.60 40.23
N ASN A 114 7.08 9.90 40.36
CA ASN A 114 8.42 10.46 40.17
C ASN A 114 8.66 11.48 41.30
N ASP A 115 9.83 11.38 41.94
CA ASP A 115 10.27 12.05 43.18
C ASP A 115 10.32 13.59 43.13
N ASP A 116 10.16 14.20 41.95
CA ASP A 116 10.11 15.66 41.87
C ASP A 116 8.76 16.18 42.42
N LYS A 117 8.80 17.14 43.36
CA LYS A 117 7.62 17.78 43.95
C LYS A 117 6.97 18.81 42.99
N SER A 118 6.95 18.52 41.69
CA SER A 118 6.42 19.44 40.67
C SER A 118 4.90 19.56 40.75
N GLN A 119 4.40 20.77 40.49
CA GLN A 119 2.96 21.10 40.53
C GLN A 119 2.18 20.55 39.33
N THR A 120 2.89 20.15 38.26
CA THR A 120 2.29 19.57 37.05
C THR A 120 3.14 18.40 36.56
N LYS A 121 2.49 17.29 36.18
CA LYS A 121 3.18 16.12 35.64
C LYS A 121 2.50 15.65 34.36
N ARG A 122 3.32 15.11 33.45
CA ARG A 122 2.81 14.41 32.26
C ARG A 122 2.36 13.01 32.67
N THR A 123 1.22 12.58 32.16
CA THR A 123 0.64 11.27 32.41
C THR A 123 0.28 10.61 31.09
N TYR A 124 0.36 9.28 31.10
CA TYR A 124 0.32 8.43 29.92
C TYR A 124 -0.75 7.37 30.14
N ALA A 125 -1.47 7.01 29.08
CA ALA A 125 -2.44 5.93 29.11
C ALA A 125 -2.53 5.23 27.76
N THR A 126 -3.17 4.05 27.78
CA THR A 126 -3.55 3.33 26.58
C THR A 126 -5.07 3.21 26.55
N ILE A 127 -5.70 3.72 25.50
CA ILE A 127 -7.11 3.46 25.20
C ILE A 127 -7.16 2.38 24.12
N SER A 128 -8.10 1.45 24.20
CA SER A 128 -8.33 0.49 23.13
C SER A 128 -9.81 0.35 22.81
N PHE A 129 -10.13 0.04 21.55
CA PHE A 129 -11.46 -0.35 21.13
C PHE A 129 -11.39 -1.42 20.03
N GLY A 130 -12.42 -2.26 19.94
CA GLY A 130 -12.52 -3.31 18.93
C GLY A 130 -13.15 -2.81 17.64
N ILE A 131 -12.62 -3.27 16.52
CA ILE A 131 -13.23 -3.20 15.19
C ILE A 131 -14.08 -4.46 15.00
N SER A 132 -15.29 -4.29 14.46
CA SER A 132 -16.18 -5.42 14.18
C SER A 132 -15.54 -6.41 13.20
N SER A 133 -15.82 -7.70 13.36
CA SER A 133 -15.51 -8.72 12.34
C SER A 133 -16.54 -8.76 11.21
N ASP A 134 -17.64 -8.02 11.34
CA ASP A 134 -18.73 -7.95 10.37
C ASP A 134 -18.34 -7.13 9.13
N GLU A 135 -18.43 -7.73 7.95
CA GLU A 135 -18.07 -7.11 6.67
C GLU A 135 -19.01 -5.96 6.29
N ASP A 136 -20.26 -5.96 6.78
CA ASP A 136 -21.23 -4.88 6.57
C ASP A 136 -20.87 -3.63 7.39
N LEU A 137 -19.95 -3.76 8.36
CA LEU A 137 -19.46 -2.69 9.21
C LEU A 137 -18.03 -2.25 8.83
N GLN A 138 -17.60 -2.54 7.60
CA GLN A 138 -16.41 -1.93 7.01
C GLN A 138 -16.57 -0.41 6.85
N GLY A 139 -15.45 0.30 6.91
CA GLY A 139 -15.38 1.74 6.65
C GLY A 139 -14.84 2.56 7.82
N GLU A 140 -15.25 3.82 7.86
CA GLU A 140 -14.66 4.86 8.71
C GLU A 140 -15.05 4.75 10.20
N TYR A 141 -14.05 4.60 11.06
CA TYR A 141 -14.12 4.85 12.49
C TYR A 141 -13.53 6.21 12.80
N ARG A 142 -14.37 7.13 13.30
CA ARG A 142 -13.97 8.51 13.61
C ARG A 142 -14.16 8.80 15.09
N PHE A 143 -13.11 9.20 15.79
CA PHE A 143 -13.14 9.39 17.23
C PHE A 143 -12.28 10.58 17.68
N ARG A 144 -12.44 11.03 18.92
CA ARG A 144 -11.57 12.04 19.54
C ARG A 144 -11.37 11.69 21.00
N ILE A 145 -10.27 12.17 21.57
CA ILE A 145 -9.92 11.91 22.97
C ILE A 145 -9.94 13.22 23.75
N THR A 146 -10.56 13.20 24.93
CA THR A 146 -10.59 14.31 25.89
C THR A 146 -9.82 13.92 27.14
N ALA A 147 -8.87 14.76 27.55
CA ALA A 147 -8.15 14.63 28.80
C ALA A 147 -8.81 15.51 29.87
N LYS A 148 -9.07 14.94 31.06
CA LYS A 148 -9.61 15.66 32.22
C LYS A 148 -8.69 15.50 33.42
N ASP A 149 -8.44 16.60 34.12
CA ASP A 149 -7.67 16.63 35.36
C ASP A 149 -8.61 16.52 36.56
N ASN A 150 -8.59 15.37 37.23
CA ASN A 150 -9.43 15.09 38.39
C ASN A 150 -8.95 15.83 39.65
N ASN A 151 -7.65 16.16 39.74
CA ASN A 151 -7.15 17.02 40.83
C ASN A 151 -7.68 18.46 40.70
N ALA A 152 -8.01 18.88 39.47
CA ALA A 152 -8.67 20.14 39.16
C ALA A 152 -10.21 20.00 39.01
N GLY A 153 -10.83 19.07 39.74
CA GLY A 153 -12.29 18.90 39.74
C GLY A 153 -12.88 18.33 38.45
N GLY A 154 -12.10 17.54 37.69
CA GLY A 154 -12.51 16.96 36.41
C GLY A 154 -12.48 17.95 35.25
N ARG A 155 -11.76 19.07 35.41
CA ARG A 155 -11.60 20.10 34.38
C ARG A 155 -11.02 19.49 33.11
N VAL A 156 -11.61 19.81 31.96
CA VAL A 156 -11.01 19.46 30.66
C VAL A 156 -9.73 20.27 30.46
N ILE A 157 -8.63 19.56 30.23
CA ILE A 157 -7.29 20.13 30.03
C ILE A 157 -6.79 19.99 28.61
N GLY A 158 -7.44 19.17 27.78
CA GLY A 158 -7.10 19.05 26.36
C GLY A 158 -8.03 18.13 25.58
N ARG A 159 -8.06 18.30 24.26
CA ARG A 159 -8.77 17.47 23.28
C ARG A 159 -7.98 17.30 22.01
N THR A 160 -7.92 16.07 21.52
CA THR A 160 -7.40 15.81 20.17
C THR A 160 -8.37 16.37 19.12
N PRO A 161 -7.91 16.70 17.90
CA PRO A 161 -8.80 16.70 16.75
C PRO A 161 -9.48 15.32 16.59
N TYR A 162 -10.45 15.25 15.67
CA TYR A 162 -10.96 13.94 15.27
C TYR A 162 -9.85 13.14 14.57
N ILE A 163 -9.74 11.88 14.97
CA ILE A 163 -8.84 10.86 14.48
C ILE A 163 -9.69 9.88 13.69
N THR A 164 -9.20 9.46 12.53
CA THR A 164 -9.90 8.52 11.65
C THR A 164 -9.02 7.28 11.46
N VAL A 165 -9.65 6.11 11.52
CA VAL A 165 -9.09 4.84 11.09
C VAL A 165 -10.13 4.07 10.28
N TYR A 166 -9.71 3.14 9.44
CA TYR A 166 -10.56 2.39 8.53
C TYR A 166 -10.56 0.91 8.89
N ALA A 167 -11.74 0.32 8.98
CA ALA A 167 -11.91 -1.12 9.12
C ALA A 167 -12.13 -1.75 7.75
N GLU A 168 -11.24 -2.65 7.34
CA GLU A 168 -11.28 -3.25 6.01
C GLU A 168 -10.79 -4.68 6.03
N LYS A 169 -11.45 -5.55 5.26
CA LYS A 169 -11.15 -6.98 5.23
C LYS A 169 -9.74 -7.29 4.73
N GLY A 170 -9.22 -6.51 3.78
CA GLY A 170 -7.91 -6.74 3.18
C GLY A 170 -6.73 -6.21 3.97
N ALA A 171 -6.99 -5.29 4.92
CA ALA A 171 -6.00 -4.52 5.68
C ALA A 171 -4.93 -5.39 6.37
N THR A 172 -3.75 -4.80 6.62
CA THR A 172 -2.60 -5.45 7.26
C THR A 172 -2.03 -4.57 8.36
N LEU A 173 -1.41 -5.16 9.39
CA LEU A 173 -0.87 -4.44 10.56
C LEU A 173 0.64 -4.12 10.43
N TYR A 174 1.25 -4.45 9.29
CA TYR A 174 2.71 -4.43 9.12
C TYR A 174 3.15 -3.35 8.13
N PRO A 175 4.37 -2.78 8.26
CA PRO A 175 4.87 -1.70 7.41
C PRO A 175 4.77 -1.98 5.89
N PRO A 176 4.88 -0.93 5.04
CA PRO A 176 4.73 -1.06 3.60
C PRO A 176 5.77 -2.01 2.99
N THR A 177 5.48 -2.46 1.76
CA THR A 177 6.40 -3.26 0.96
C THR A 177 7.67 -2.48 0.64
N ASN A 178 8.77 -3.22 0.48
CA ASN A 178 10.01 -2.71 -0.11
C ASN A 178 10.43 -3.72 -1.18
N TYR A 179 10.03 -3.45 -2.42
CA TYR A 179 10.26 -4.36 -3.53
C TYR A 179 11.71 -4.28 -4.02
N GLN A 180 12.35 -5.43 -4.09
CA GLN A 180 13.60 -5.66 -4.80
C GLN A 180 13.30 -6.43 -6.08
N TYR A 181 14.03 -6.11 -7.13
CA TYR A 181 13.85 -6.71 -8.45
C TYR A 181 15.09 -7.52 -8.82
N SER A 182 14.88 -8.71 -9.37
CA SER A 182 15.96 -9.57 -9.89
C SER A 182 15.53 -10.27 -11.18
N ASP A 183 16.48 -10.89 -11.86
CA ASP A 183 16.23 -11.82 -12.96
C ASP A 183 15.37 -11.23 -14.10
N LEU A 184 15.65 -9.99 -14.49
CA LEU A 184 15.04 -9.36 -15.66
C LEU A 184 15.38 -10.18 -16.91
N THR A 185 14.35 -10.66 -17.60
CA THR A 185 14.48 -11.44 -18.84
C THR A 185 13.53 -10.92 -19.91
N ILE A 186 13.95 -11.03 -21.17
CA ILE A 186 13.25 -10.54 -22.35
C ILE A 186 13.17 -11.68 -23.36
N ASP A 187 11.96 -12.03 -23.79
CA ASP A 187 11.74 -13.10 -24.78
C ASP A 187 10.59 -12.76 -25.77
N PRO A 188 10.82 -12.76 -27.09
CA PRO A 188 12.11 -12.94 -27.75
C PRO A 188 12.99 -11.67 -27.71
N ASN A 189 14.31 -11.86 -27.71
CA ASN A 189 15.29 -10.78 -27.93
C ASN A 189 16.49 -11.32 -28.74
N PRO A 190 16.73 -10.89 -30.00
CA PRO A 190 15.99 -9.86 -30.74
C PRO A 190 14.55 -10.28 -31.07
N SER A 191 13.70 -9.28 -31.25
CA SER A 191 12.30 -9.41 -31.62
C SER A 191 12.05 -8.79 -33.00
N THR A 192 11.00 -9.23 -33.68
CA THR A 192 10.62 -8.67 -34.99
C THR A 192 9.58 -7.56 -34.83
N VAL A 193 9.71 -6.48 -35.59
CA VAL A 193 8.65 -5.44 -35.70
C VAL A 193 7.31 -6.09 -36.06
N GLY A 194 6.21 -5.68 -35.40
CA GLY A 194 4.91 -6.32 -35.55
C GLY A 194 4.64 -7.46 -34.54
N SER A 195 5.63 -7.86 -33.75
CA SER A 195 5.50 -8.90 -32.73
C SER A 195 5.55 -8.34 -31.31
N SER A 196 4.92 -9.04 -30.37
CA SER A 196 5.01 -8.72 -28.95
C SER A 196 6.22 -9.39 -28.30
N VAL A 197 6.77 -8.74 -27.28
CA VAL A 197 7.85 -9.21 -26.41
C VAL A 197 7.32 -9.42 -25.02
N THR A 198 7.71 -10.52 -24.39
CA THR A 198 7.42 -10.79 -22.98
C THR A 198 8.63 -10.39 -22.15
N VAL A 199 8.43 -9.49 -21.19
CA VAL A 199 9.43 -9.15 -20.18
C VAL A 199 9.00 -9.78 -18.86
N LYS A 200 9.90 -10.49 -18.21
CA LYS A 200 9.68 -11.08 -16.89
C LYS A 200 10.71 -10.57 -15.90
N VAL A 201 10.30 -10.40 -14.66
CA VAL A 201 11.17 -9.98 -13.56
C VAL A 201 10.68 -10.62 -12.28
N ASN A 202 11.60 -11.05 -11.42
CA ASN A 202 11.27 -11.48 -10.08
C ASN A 202 11.16 -10.28 -9.16
N VAL A 203 10.11 -10.26 -8.35
CA VAL A 203 9.84 -9.20 -7.37
C VAL A 203 9.81 -9.84 -6.00
N THR A 204 10.73 -9.45 -5.11
CA THR A 204 10.80 -9.91 -3.73
C THR A 204 10.46 -8.76 -2.80
N ASN A 205 9.59 -8.99 -1.80
CA ASN A 205 9.33 -8.00 -0.78
C ASN A 205 10.31 -8.15 0.41
N LEU A 206 11.26 -7.23 0.54
CA LEU A 206 12.17 -7.17 1.70
C LEU A 206 11.70 -6.21 2.80
N GLY A 207 10.54 -5.58 2.62
CA GLY A 207 9.94 -4.60 3.55
C GLY A 207 9.08 -5.24 4.63
N GLY A 208 8.05 -4.55 5.11
CA GLY A 208 7.06 -5.16 6.02
C GLY A 208 6.16 -6.17 5.31
N LYS A 209 5.10 -6.67 5.95
CA LYS A 209 4.12 -7.57 5.30
C LYS A 209 3.20 -6.88 4.29
N GLY A 210 3.60 -5.71 3.80
CA GLY A 210 3.12 -5.13 2.57
C GLY A 210 1.86 -4.27 2.68
N ASN A 211 1.43 -3.76 1.54
CA ASN A 211 0.17 -3.03 1.41
C ASN A 211 -0.99 -4.02 1.32
N TRP A 212 -2.15 -3.58 1.80
CA TRP A 212 -3.32 -4.44 1.93
C TRP A 212 -4.10 -4.67 0.64
N LYS A 213 -3.75 -3.91 -0.40
CA LYS A 213 -4.30 -4.01 -1.74
C LYS A 213 -3.29 -4.65 -2.66
N ASP A 214 -3.78 -5.30 -3.71
CA ASP A 214 -2.93 -5.76 -4.79
C ASP A 214 -2.43 -4.54 -5.58
N GLU A 215 -1.15 -4.56 -5.94
CA GLU A 215 -0.49 -3.44 -6.61
C GLU A 215 0.05 -3.83 -7.98
N LYS A 216 0.04 -2.87 -8.91
CA LYS A 216 0.74 -3.00 -10.20
C LYS A 216 2.21 -2.68 -10.01
N VAL A 217 3.05 -3.39 -10.75
CA VAL A 217 4.46 -3.06 -10.91
C VAL A 217 4.62 -2.31 -12.23
N TYR A 218 5.53 -1.35 -12.26
CA TYR A 218 5.73 -0.47 -13.41
C TYR A 218 7.12 -0.72 -14.02
N LEU A 219 7.15 -0.99 -15.32
CA LEU A 219 8.36 -1.07 -16.14
C LEU A 219 8.50 0.24 -16.91
N MET A 220 9.69 0.83 -16.91
CA MET A 220 9.98 2.00 -17.74
C MET A 220 10.47 1.54 -19.11
N VAL A 221 9.82 1.99 -20.19
CA VAL A 221 10.20 1.73 -21.59
C VAL A 221 10.50 3.07 -22.25
N ASP A 222 11.77 3.34 -22.55
CA ASP A 222 12.28 4.66 -23.00
C ASP A 222 11.75 5.85 -22.18
N GLY A 223 11.60 5.65 -20.87
CA GLY A 223 11.11 6.66 -19.93
C GLY A 223 9.58 6.74 -19.77
N THR A 224 8.82 5.87 -20.44
CA THR A 224 7.36 5.77 -20.29
C THR A 224 7.00 4.58 -19.39
N GLU A 225 6.08 4.78 -18.44
CA GLU A 225 5.59 3.71 -17.56
C GLU A 225 4.65 2.75 -18.30
N VAL A 226 4.93 1.45 -18.14
CA VAL A 226 4.08 0.34 -18.60
C VAL A 226 3.70 -0.50 -17.39
N GLU A 227 2.40 -0.72 -17.21
CA GLU A 227 1.86 -1.53 -16.12
C GLU A 227 2.09 -3.03 -16.37
N SER A 228 2.34 -3.76 -15.28
CA SER A 228 2.37 -5.22 -15.30
C SER A 228 1.03 -5.82 -15.69
N THR A 229 1.05 -6.99 -16.33
CA THR A 229 -0.17 -7.71 -16.74
C THR A 229 -1.00 -8.13 -15.52
N SER A 230 -0.35 -8.50 -14.41
CA SER A 230 -0.97 -8.92 -13.15
C SER A 230 -0.64 -7.96 -12.02
N THR A 231 -1.50 -7.91 -11.00
CA THR A 231 -1.18 -7.29 -9.72
C THR A 231 -0.48 -8.29 -8.80
N ILE A 232 0.29 -7.80 -7.83
CA ILE A 232 0.96 -8.61 -6.82
C ILE A 232 0.55 -8.21 -5.41
N ARG A 233 0.61 -9.18 -4.51
CA ARG A 233 0.56 -9.01 -3.06
C ARG A 233 1.56 -10.00 -2.46
N LEU A 234 2.59 -9.49 -1.82
CA LEU A 234 3.71 -10.28 -1.29
C LEU A 234 3.86 -9.99 0.20
N ASP A 235 3.77 -11.03 1.02
CA ASP A 235 4.20 -10.94 2.42
C ASP A 235 5.73 -10.75 2.50
N HIS A 236 6.24 -10.49 3.71
CA HIS A 236 7.68 -10.32 3.92
C HIS A 236 8.45 -11.58 3.51
N GLY A 237 9.42 -11.41 2.62
CA GLY A 237 10.26 -12.49 2.09
C GLY A 237 9.60 -13.33 0.99
N GLU A 238 8.35 -13.04 0.63
CA GLU A 238 7.71 -13.67 -0.53
C GLU A 238 8.21 -13.05 -1.83
N GLU A 239 8.13 -13.85 -2.89
CA GLU A 239 8.56 -13.51 -4.24
C GLU A 239 7.50 -13.92 -5.25
N ALA A 240 7.35 -13.12 -6.30
CA ALA A 240 6.57 -13.48 -7.48
C ALA A 240 7.27 -13.04 -8.77
N GLU A 241 7.13 -13.85 -9.81
CA GLU A 241 7.47 -13.47 -11.17
C GLU A 241 6.37 -12.55 -11.71
N VAL A 242 6.74 -11.35 -12.15
CA VAL A 242 5.85 -10.38 -12.80
C VAL A 242 6.14 -10.34 -14.28
N THR A 243 5.08 -10.28 -15.09
CA THR A 243 5.15 -10.26 -16.55
C THR A 243 4.61 -8.96 -17.12
N PHE A 244 5.27 -8.47 -18.17
CA PHE A 244 4.85 -7.38 -19.04
C PHE A 244 4.78 -7.89 -20.48
N THR A 245 3.78 -7.43 -21.22
CA THR A 245 3.67 -7.69 -22.66
C THR A 245 3.89 -6.37 -23.40
N LEU A 246 5.01 -6.27 -24.12
CA LEU A 246 5.38 -5.08 -24.87
C LEU A 246 5.05 -5.29 -26.36
N ASN A 247 4.29 -4.39 -26.96
CA ASN A 247 3.87 -4.45 -28.36
C ASN A 247 4.41 -3.23 -29.13
N ASP A 248 3.98 -3.03 -30.38
CA ASP A 248 4.45 -1.89 -31.19
C ASP A 248 4.04 -0.52 -30.62
N GLU A 249 3.00 -0.45 -29.78
CA GLU A 249 2.60 0.80 -29.13
C GLU A 249 3.62 1.22 -28.06
N THR A 250 4.24 0.24 -27.39
CA THR A 250 5.26 0.50 -26.35
C THR A 250 6.69 0.49 -26.90
N LEU A 251 6.99 -0.34 -27.89
CA LEU A 251 8.35 -0.51 -28.45
C LEU A 251 8.58 0.31 -29.74
N GLY A 252 7.54 0.87 -30.34
CA GLY A 252 7.62 1.53 -31.65
C GLY A 252 7.43 0.59 -32.84
N ASN A 253 7.24 1.17 -34.02
CA ASN A 253 6.93 0.45 -35.27
C ASN A 253 8.12 0.33 -36.24
N GLU A 254 9.33 0.69 -35.79
CA GLU A 254 10.55 0.68 -36.62
C GLU A 254 11.62 -0.21 -35.96
N PRO A 255 12.54 -0.80 -36.73
CA PRO A 255 13.70 -1.49 -36.18
C PRO A 255 14.57 -0.55 -35.32
N GLY A 256 15.13 -1.06 -34.23
CA GLY A 256 15.91 -0.25 -33.30
C GLY A 256 16.09 -0.87 -31.94
N ASN A 257 16.70 -0.10 -31.03
CA ASN A 257 16.95 -0.50 -29.66
C ASN A 257 16.08 0.35 -28.73
N THR A 258 15.41 -0.30 -27.78
CA THR A 258 14.57 0.35 -26.76
C THR A 258 15.11 -0.04 -25.39
N THR A 259 15.38 0.96 -24.53
CA THR A 259 15.86 0.70 -23.17
C THR A 259 14.68 0.42 -22.26
N ILE A 260 14.78 -0.64 -21.46
CA ILE A 260 13.83 -0.95 -20.40
C ILE A 260 14.50 -0.87 -19.02
N ARG A 261 13.77 -0.38 -18.01
CA ARG A 261 14.26 -0.26 -16.64
C ARG A 261 13.20 -0.62 -15.60
N ILE A 262 13.64 -1.29 -14.53
CA ILE A 262 12.81 -1.57 -13.36
C ILE A 262 13.67 -1.63 -12.10
N GLY A 263 13.36 -0.76 -11.14
CA GLY A 263 14.27 -0.51 -10.02
C GLY A 263 15.66 -0.12 -10.51
N GLU A 264 16.67 -0.89 -10.11
CA GLU A 264 18.07 -0.71 -10.51
C GLU A 264 18.46 -1.57 -11.74
N LEU A 265 17.55 -2.38 -12.27
CA LEU A 265 17.80 -3.23 -13.44
C LEU A 265 17.55 -2.43 -14.73
N GLU A 266 18.43 -2.63 -15.70
CA GLU A 266 18.36 -2.04 -17.04
C GLU A 266 18.73 -3.09 -18.09
N ASP A 267 17.99 -3.15 -19.19
CA ASP A 267 18.31 -3.98 -20.35
C ASP A 267 17.76 -3.34 -21.64
N VAL A 268 18.05 -3.94 -22.79
CA VAL A 268 17.70 -3.42 -24.12
C VAL A 268 16.91 -4.44 -24.92
N VAL A 269 15.72 -4.05 -25.37
CA VAL A 269 14.97 -4.79 -26.39
C VAL A 269 15.50 -4.40 -27.76
N ILE A 270 15.91 -5.40 -28.55
CA ILE A 270 16.39 -5.21 -29.93
C ILE A 270 15.24 -5.61 -30.87
N ARG A 271 14.86 -4.69 -31.77
CA ARG A 271 13.83 -4.87 -32.80
C ARG A 271 14.47 -4.95 -34.18
N GLU A 272 14.23 -6.04 -34.89
CA GLU A 272 14.66 -6.29 -36.26
C GLU A 272 13.51 -6.15 -37.26
N GLU A 273 13.85 -5.87 -38.52
CA GLU A 273 12.89 -5.70 -39.61
C GLU A 273 12.09 -7.00 -39.85
N GLY A 274 10.77 -6.86 -40.01
CA GLY A 274 9.92 -7.97 -40.41
C GLY A 274 10.24 -8.40 -41.83
N ILE A 275 10.52 -9.68 -42.05
CA ILE A 275 10.70 -10.21 -43.42
C ILE A 275 9.35 -10.08 -44.14
N SER A 276 9.20 -9.03 -44.94
CA SER A 276 8.09 -8.90 -45.87
C SER A 276 8.24 -10.00 -46.93
N GLY A 277 7.38 -11.02 -46.88
CA GLY A 277 7.30 -12.06 -47.90
C GLY A 277 6.82 -11.50 -49.24
N SER A 278 7.68 -10.81 -49.99
CA SER A 278 7.49 -10.55 -51.42
C SER A 278 8.15 -11.65 -52.23
N GLY A 279 7.49 -12.80 -52.25
CA GLY A 279 7.87 -13.96 -53.05
C GLY A 279 6.84 -14.23 -54.13
N SER A 280 6.59 -13.26 -55.02
CA SER A 280 5.83 -13.50 -56.24
C SER A 280 6.69 -14.30 -57.22
N SER A 281 6.62 -15.64 -57.14
CA SER A 281 7.12 -16.49 -58.21
C SER A 281 6.08 -16.57 -59.33
N SER A 282 6.27 -15.71 -60.32
CA SER A 282 5.63 -15.82 -61.62
C SER A 282 6.20 -17.02 -62.38
N SER A 283 5.36 -17.99 -62.72
CA SER A 283 5.57 -18.83 -63.90
C SER A 283 4.21 -19.18 -64.50
N GLY A 284 3.82 -18.44 -65.52
CA GLY A 284 2.70 -18.80 -66.38
C GLY A 284 3.14 -19.81 -67.43
N SER A 285 2.29 -20.79 -67.73
CA SER A 285 1.94 -21.19 -69.10
C SER A 285 0.74 -22.14 -69.11
N THR A 286 -0.03 -21.98 -70.16
CA THR A 286 -1.42 -22.36 -70.44
C THR A 286 -1.69 -23.83 -70.82
N SER A 287 -2.97 -24.18 -70.65
CA SER A 287 -3.81 -25.09 -71.47
C SER A 287 -3.88 -26.59 -71.13
N GLY A 288 -5.11 -27.13 -71.13
CA GLY A 288 -5.36 -28.57 -71.31
C GLY A 288 -6.51 -29.15 -70.47
N SER A 289 -7.70 -29.27 -71.08
CA SER A 289 -8.87 -30.01 -70.61
C SER A 289 -8.62 -31.52 -70.49
N SER A 290 -9.08 -32.18 -69.41
CA SER A 290 -9.99 -33.34 -69.41
C SER A 290 -9.84 -34.25 -68.17
N GLY A 291 -10.96 -34.49 -67.46
CA GLY A 291 -11.42 -35.82 -67.02
C GLY A 291 -10.66 -36.64 -65.95
N GLN A 292 -11.47 -37.17 -65.02
CA GLN A 292 -11.27 -38.37 -64.17
C GLN A 292 -10.64 -38.21 -62.76
N THR A 293 -11.51 -38.26 -61.74
CA THR A 293 -11.28 -38.99 -60.47
C THR A 293 -11.00 -40.48 -60.77
N PRO A 294 -10.36 -41.31 -59.90
CA PRO A 294 -10.40 -41.25 -58.43
C PRO A 294 -9.09 -41.63 -57.68
N ALA A 295 -9.06 -41.42 -56.36
CA ALA A 295 -8.69 -42.42 -55.34
C ALA A 295 -8.48 -41.76 -53.96
N GLN A 296 -9.32 -42.12 -52.98
CA GLN A 296 -8.91 -42.25 -51.57
C GLN A 296 -8.37 -43.68 -51.38
N PRO A 297 -7.36 -43.88 -50.51
CA PRO A 297 -7.55 -44.16 -49.08
C PRO A 297 -6.54 -43.37 -48.20
N GLY A 298 -6.78 -42.93 -46.97
CA GLY A 298 -7.43 -43.59 -45.83
C GLY A 298 -6.33 -43.97 -44.83
N PHE A 299 -6.23 -43.30 -43.67
CA PHE A 299 -5.86 -43.87 -42.37
C PHE A 299 -6.09 -42.83 -41.25
N GLU A 300 -6.92 -43.23 -40.29
CA GLU A 300 -7.21 -42.55 -39.02
C GLU A 300 -5.99 -42.53 -38.09
N ILE A 301 -5.99 -41.66 -37.07
CA ILE A 301 -5.96 -42.09 -35.64
C ILE A 301 -5.97 -40.91 -34.63
N PHE A 302 -6.94 -41.02 -33.71
CA PHE A 302 -7.12 -40.54 -32.33
C PHE A 302 -6.80 -39.09 -31.89
N GLY A 303 -7.85 -38.42 -31.40
CA GLY A 303 -7.74 -37.23 -30.57
C GLY A 303 -7.49 -37.50 -29.08
N ALA A 304 -7.26 -36.42 -28.35
CA ALA A 304 -7.55 -36.32 -26.92
C ALA A 304 -7.79 -34.85 -26.55
N ILE A 305 -9.03 -34.56 -26.16
CA ILE A 305 -9.44 -33.33 -25.48
C ILE A 305 -8.99 -33.47 -24.02
N LEU A 306 -8.16 -32.53 -23.53
CA LEU A 306 -7.78 -32.47 -22.12
C LEU A 306 -8.83 -31.65 -21.35
N ILE A 307 -9.76 -32.33 -20.68
CA ILE A 307 -10.62 -31.75 -19.64
C ILE A 307 -9.89 -31.91 -18.30
N LEU A 308 -9.57 -30.79 -17.66
CA LEU A 308 -8.99 -30.74 -16.31
C LEU A 308 -10.12 -30.85 -15.27
N LEU A 309 -10.19 -31.98 -14.57
CA LEU A 309 -11.06 -32.20 -13.40
C LEU A 309 -10.27 -31.97 -12.11
N ILE A 310 -10.66 -30.96 -11.33
CA ILE A 310 -10.15 -30.73 -9.98
C ILE A 310 -10.98 -31.60 -9.01
N LEU A 311 -10.31 -32.60 -8.40
CA LEU A 311 -10.83 -33.40 -7.29
C LEU A 311 -10.37 -32.78 -5.97
N THR A 312 -11.26 -32.10 -5.25
CA THR A 312 -11.06 -31.84 -3.81
C THR A 312 -11.62 -33.00 -3.01
N ARG A 313 -10.73 -33.77 -2.38
CA ARG A 313 -11.05 -34.83 -1.42
C ARG A 313 -10.84 -34.25 -0.02
N SER A 314 -11.91 -34.08 0.76
CA SER A 314 -11.78 -33.93 2.21
C SER A 314 -12.62 -35.00 2.89
N ILE A 315 -11.90 -35.93 3.52
CA ILE A 315 -12.43 -37.04 4.30
C ILE A 315 -12.71 -36.50 5.70
N ARG A 316 -13.97 -36.61 6.13
CA ARG A 316 -14.35 -36.58 7.54
C ARG A 316 -13.82 -37.85 8.22
N HIS A 317 -13.22 -37.73 9.39
CA HIS A 317 -13.49 -38.60 10.54
C HIS A 317 -12.79 -38.10 11.81
N LEU A 318 -13.61 -37.51 12.70
CA LEU A 318 -13.72 -37.62 14.16
C LEU A 318 -14.04 -36.26 14.79
#